data_AF-K1RTP6-F1
#
_entry.id   AF-K1RTP6-F1
#
_cell.length_a   1.000
_cell.length_b   1.000
_cell.length_c   1.000
_cell.angle_alpha   90.00
_cell.angle_beta   90.00
_cell.angle_gamma   90.00
#
_symmetry.space_group_name_H-M   'P 1'
#
loop_
_entity.id
_entity.type
_entity.pdbx_description
1 polymer ?
#
loop_
_entity_poly.entity_id
_entity_poly.type
_entity_poly.pdbx_seq_one_letter_code
_entity_poly.pdbx_strand_id
1 'polypeptide(L)'
;MKYVSPEYQKAIQLHRTQGIRNQMHAKISFGVLDQYAFGDAAFTVSPGVSFSDPSGIQTGVNDITESYASWEQNFWQLTGKQRFLNDANPYDTGYISSAVSNGAGIFLSNPYIDVSFSTLHSMVGITLQFDTVT
;
A
#
# COMPACT_ATOMS: atom_id res chain seq x y z
N MET A 1 39.94 -42.50 1.74
CA MET A 1 38.99 -41.37 1.58
C MET A 1 39.33 -40.30 2.60
N LYS A 2 39.49 -39.05 2.20
CA LYS A 2 39.70 -37.95 3.16
C LYS A 2 38.40 -37.69 3.90
N TYR A 3 38.45 -37.70 5.22
CA TYR A 3 37.30 -37.33 6.05
C TYR A 3 37.00 -35.84 5.84
N VAL A 4 35.74 -35.52 5.60
CA VAL A 4 35.25 -34.16 5.41
C VAL A 4 34.14 -33.93 6.43
N SER A 5 34.24 -32.84 7.18
CA SER A 5 33.33 -32.59 8.29
C SER A 5 31.88 -32.40 7.81
N PRO A 6 30.87 -32.76 8.62
CA PRO A 6 29.47 -32.57 8.28
C PRO A 6 29.10 -31.11 7.94
N GLU A 7 29.76 -30.15 8.58
CA GLU A 7 29.56 -28.71 8.38
C GLU A 7 30.00 -28.28 6.98
N TYR A 8 31.13 -28.81 6.52
CA TYR A 8 31.64 -28.54 5.18
C TYR A 8 30.73 -29.15 4.10
N GLN A 9 30.19 -30.35 4.33
CA GLN A 9 29.23 -30.97 3.41
C GLN A 9 27.94 -30.15 3.29
N LYS A 10 27.43 -29.66 4.43
CA LYS A 10 26.27 -28.73 4.46
C LYS A 10 26.56 -27.43 3.73
N ALA A 11 27.74 -26.83 3.92
CA ALA A 11 28.13 -25.60 3.25
C ALA A 11 28.19 -25.76 1.71
N ILE A 12 28.71 -26.89 1.21
CA ILE A 12 28.73 -27.18 -0.23
C ILE A 12 27.32 -27.41 -0.79
N GLN A 13 26.46 -28.13 -0.06
CA GLN A 13 25.07 -28.30 -0.48
C GLN A 13 24.34 -26.96 -0.55
N LEU A 14 24.49 -26.12 0.49
CA LEU A 14 23.90 -24.79 0.53
C LEU A 14 24.35 -23.93 -0.66
N HIS A 15 25.66 -23.93 -0.96
CA HIS A 15 26.24 -23.20 -2.09
C HIS A 15 25.79 -23.74 -3.46
N ARG A 16 25.43 -25.03 -3.56
CA ARG A 16 24.88 -25.63 -4.78
C ARG A 16 23.39 -25.33 -4.98
N THR A 17 22.63 -25.20 -3.90
CA THR A 17 21.17 -25.03 -3.96
C THR A 17 20.74 -23.57 -3.90
N GLN A 18 21.43 -22.75 -3.11
CA GLN A 18 21.23 -21.30 -3.05
C GLN A 18 22.32 -20.70 -3.94
N GLY A 19 21.93 -20.18 -5.11
CA GLY A 19 22.87 -19.55 -6.03
C GLY A 19 23.80 -18.57 -5.30
N ILE A 20 25.02 -18.40 -5.81
CA ILE A 20 26.14 -17.67 -5.17
C ILE A 20 25.80 -16.19 -4.86
N ARG A 21 24.67 -15.68 -5.36
CA ARG A 21 24.16 -14.33 -5.14
C ARG A 21 22.64 -14.37 -4.97
N ASN A 22 22.10 -13.38 -4.26
CA ASN A 22 20.65 -13.16 -4.19
C ASN A 22 20.07 -13.09 -5.61
N GLN A 23 18.98 -13.83 -5.85
CA GLN A 23 18.27 -13.79 -7.13
C GLN A 23 17.63 -12.40 -7.29
N MET A 24 17.84 -11.76 -8.44
CA MET A 24 17.13 -10.53 -8.80
C MET A 24 15.87 -10.90 -9.56
N HIS A 25 14.71 -10.57 -9.00
CA HIS A 25 13.43 -10.70 -9.68
C HIS A 25 13.12 -9.38 -10.41
N ALA A 26 13.14 -9.40 -11.73
CA ALA A 26 12.64 -8.29 -12.55
C ALA A 26 11.26 -8.67 -13.09
N LYS A 27 10.24 -7.90 -12.72
CA LYS A 27 8.90 -8.02 -13.31
C LYS A 27 8.79 -6.99 -14.43
N ILE A 28 8.72 -7.45 -15.69
CA ILE A 28 8.44 -6.59 -16.84
C ILE A 28 6.96 -6.79 -17.18
N SER A 29 6.17 -5.72 -17.09
CA SER A 29 4.75 -5.73 -17.43
C SER A 29 4.55 -4.85 -18.66
N PHE A 30 3.89 -5.37 -19.70
CA PHE A 30 3.51 -4.62 -20.89
C PHE A 30 2.01 -4.35 -20.84
N GLY A 31 1.63 -3.08 -20.91
CA GLY A 31 0.23 -2.65 -21.00
C GLY A 31 0.11 -1.49 -21.98
N VAL A 32 -1.03 -1.40 -22.67
CA VAL A 32 -1.41 -0.17 -23.37
C VAL A 32 -1.94 0.78 -22.29
N LEU A 33 -1.08 1.70 -21.87
CA LEU A 33 -1.37 2.69 -20.85
C LEU A 33 -1.49 4.05 -21.53
N ASP A 34 -2.52 4.81 -21.21
CA ASP A 34 -2.56 6.22 -21.55
C ASP A 34 -1.54 6.95 -20.67
N GLN A 35 -0.38 7.25 -21.26
CA GLN A 35 0.75 7.86 -20.53
C GLN A 35 0.46 9.29 -20.07
N TYR A 36 -0.59 9.94 -20.57
CA TYR A 36 -0.94 11.32 -20.24
C TYR A 36 -2.09 11.41 -19.24
N ALA A 37 -2.94 10.39 -19.17
CA ALA A 37 -4.09 10.36 -18.25
C ALA A 37 -3.70 10.67 -16.80
N PHE A 38 -2.61 10.08 -16.32
CA PHE A 38 -2.16 10.32 -14.94
C PHE A 38 -1.74 11.77 -14.67
N GLY A 39 -1.08 12.42 -15.63
CA GLY A 39 -0.67 13.83 -15.51
C GLY A 39 -1.82 14.83 -15.73
N ASP A 40 -2.89 14.41 -16.42
CA ASP A 40 -4.11 15.21 -16.63
C ASP A 40 -5.13 15.05 -15.49
N ALA A 41 -4.97 14.02 -14.64
CA ALA A 41 -5.89 13.72 -13.57
C ALA A 41 -5.87 14.79 -12.47
N ALA A 42 -7.01 15.41 -12.23
CA ALA A 42 -7.26 16.28 -11.09
C ALA A 42 -8.14 15.55 -10.07
N PHE A 43 -7.66 15.48 -8.82
CA PHE A 43 -8.32 14.77 -7.73
C PHE A 43 -8.97 15.74 -6.76
N THR A 44 -10.23 15.49 -6.42
CA THR A 44 -10.95 16.17 -5.34
C THR A 44 -11.40 15.13 -4.33
N VAL A 45 -11.14 15.36 -3.05
CA VAL A 45 -11.52 14.43 -1.98
C VAL A 45 -12.49 15.08 -1.02
N SER A 46 -13.45 14.32 -0.50
CA SER A 46 -14.31 14.80 0.59
C SER A 46 -13.51 15.13 1.86
N PRO A 47 -14.04 15.95 2.79
CA PRO A 47 -13.32 16.32 4.01
C PRO A 47 -12.79 15.11 4.80
N GLY A 48 -11.51 15.15 5.14
CA GLY A 48 -10.85 14.16 6.00
C GLY A 48 -10.77 14.60 7.46
N VAL A 49 -10.35 13.68 8.34
CA VAL A 49 -9.96 14.00 9.72
C VAL A 49 -8.62 14.76 9.76
N SER A 50 -8.24 15.31 10.91
CA SER A 50 -7.03 16.14 11.07
C SER A 50 -5.71 15.45 10.73
N PHE A 51 -5.67 14.12 10.82
CA PHE A 51 -4.51 13.29 10.51
C PHE A 51 -4.66 12.52 9.19
N SER A 52 -5.64 12.88 8.35
CA SER A 52 -5.79 12.35 6.99
C SER A 52 -4.83 13.06 6.04
N ASP A 53 -4.16 12.30 5.17
CA ASP A 53 -3.34 12.85 4.09
C ASP A 53 -3.72 12.22 2.73
N PRO A 54 -4.45 12.94 1.86
CA PRO A 54 -4.82 12.44 0.54
C PRO A 54 -3.71 12.60 -0.52
N SER A 55 -2.56 13.22 -0.19
CA SER A 55 -1.54 13.56 -1.20
C SER A 55 -0.95 12.34 -1.92
N GLY A 56 -0.87 11.19 -1.24
CA GLY A 56 -0.43 9.92 -1.81
C GLY A 56 -1.34 9.34 -2.90
N ILE A 57 -2.61 9.76 -2.99
CA ILE A 57 -3.54 9.27 -4.02
C ILE A 57 -3.03 9.57 -5.44
N GLN A 58 -2.33 10.70 -5.61
CA GLN A 58 -1.89 11.21 -6.90
C GLN A 58 -0.53 10.70 -7.35
N THR A 59 0.18 9.90 -6.54
CA THR A 59 1.56 9.49 -6.85
C THR A 59 1.65 8.06 -7.38
N GLY A 60 0.59 7.25 -7.16
CA GLY A 60 0.61 5.82 -7.47
C GLY A 60 1.64 5.03 -6.65
N VAL A 61 2.27 5.67 -5.66
CA VAL A 61 3.23 5.08 -4.74
C VAL A 61 2.53 4.93 -3.40
N ASN A 62 2.42 3.69 -2.94
CA ASN A 62 1.89 3.38 -1.61
C ASN A 62 3.03 2.79 -0.76
N ASP A 63 3.74 3.68 -0.06
CA ASP A 63 4.80 3.34 0.90
C ASP A 63 4.26 3.24 2.34
N ILE A 64 2.94 3.22 2.51
CA ILE A 64 2.31 3.03 3.82
C ILE A 64 2.60 1.60 4.25
N THR A 65 3.28 1.45 5.39
CA THR A 65 3.73 0.15 5.92
C THR A 65 3.15 -0.16 7.29
N GLU A 66 2.49 0.83 7.90
CA GLU A 66 1.93 0.76 9.24
C GLU A 66 0.56 1.44 9.23
N SER A 67 -0.35 0.95 10.09
CA SER A 67 -1.70 1.50 10.25
C SER A 67 -1.91 1.98 11.68
N TYR A 68 -2.94 2.79 11.90
CA TYR A 68 -3.34 3.14 13.25
C TYR A 68 -4.03 1.98 13.96
N ALA A 69 -3.78 1.88 15.26
CA ALA A 69 -4.46 0.95 16.13
C ALA A 69 -5.96 1.34 16.20
N SER A 70 -6.84 0.44 15.76
CA SER A 70 -8.29 0.63 15.74
C SER A 70 -8.99 -0.50 16.48
N TRP A 71 -10.28 -0.33 16.79
CA TRP A 71 -11.09 -1.38 17.43
C TRP A 71 -11.57 -2.46 16.47
N GLU A 72 -11.11 -2.43 15.22
CA GLU A 72 -11.41 -3.45 14.24
C GLU A 72 -10.66 -4.75 14.59
N GLN A 73 -11.19 -5.88 14.13
CA GLN A 73 -10.60 -7.17 14.41
C GLN A 73 -9.16 -7.23 13.90
N ASN A 74 -8.22 -7.56 14.80
CA ASN A 74 -6.77 -7.64 14.54
C ASN A 74 -6.02 -6.30 14.37
N PHE A 75 -6.70 -5.15 14.42
CA PHE A 75 -6.06 -3.83 14.35
C PHE A 75 -5.71 -3.25 15.73
N TRP A 76 -5.68 -4.09 16.77
CA TRP A 76 -5.33 -3.69 18.14
C TRP A 76 -4.34 -4.65 18.80
N GLN A 77 -3.46 -5.26 17.99
CA GLN A 77 -2.49 -6.23 18.46
C GLN A 77 -1.16 -5.54 18.84
N LEU A 78 -0.50 -6.01 19.90
CA LEU A 78 0.83 -5.53 20.30
C LEU A 78 1.95 -6.19 19.47
N THR A 79 1.79 -6.23 18.14
CA THR A 79 2.76 -6.83 17.20
C THR A 79 3.74 -5.81 16.64
N GLY A 80 3.53 -4.51 16.89
CA GLY A 80 4.34 -3.42 16.35
C GLY A 80 3.94 -2.98 14.94
N LYS A 81 2.91 -3.60 14.34
CA LYS A 81 2.37 -3.19 13.03
C LYS A 81 1.38 -2.03 13.11
N GLN A 82 0.71 -1.89 14.25
CA GLN A 82 -0.21 -0.80 14.52
C GLN A 82 0.44 0.25 15.44
N ARG A 83 0.22 1.52 15.11
CA ARG A 83 0.67 2.67 15.91
C ARG A 83 -0.48 3.34 16.64
N PHE A 84 -0.21 3.86 17.83
CA PHE A 84 -1.16 4.76 18.48
C PHE A 84 -1.09 6.13 17.83
N LEU A 85 -2.26 6.77 17.66
CA LEU A 85 -2.34 8.13 17.14
C LEU A 85 -1.58 9.10 18.04
N ASN A 86 -0.75 9.94 17.42
CA ASN A 86 -0.08 11.06 18.06
C ASN A 86 -0.43 12.33 17.27
N ASP A 87 -1.29 13.17 17.84
CA ASP A 87 -1.78 14.38 17.17
C ASP A 87 -0.67 15.40 16.85
N ALA A 88 0.44 15.38 17.60
CA ALA A 88 1.57 16.27 17.35
C ALA A 88 2.43 15.83 16.15
N ASN A 89 2.38 14.55 15.80
CA ASN A 89 3.12 13.98 14.67
C ASN A 89 2.36 12.76 14.12
N PRO A 90 1.27 12.98 13.38
CA PRO A 90 0.52 11.90 12.79
C PRO A 90 1.37 11.16 11.75
N TYR A 91 1.15 9.86 11.65
CA TYR A 91 1.73 9.02 10.63
C TYR A 91 0.84 9.05 9.39
N ASP A 92 1.45 9.13 8.22
CA ASP A 92 0.69 9.09 6.96
C ASP A 92 0.11 7.68 6.76
N THR A 93 -1.22 7.63 6.72
CA THR A 93 -2.01 6.41 6.47
C THR A 93 -2.96 6.61 5.28
N GLY A 94 -2.71 7.66 4.48
CA GLY A 94 -3.56 8.04 3.36
C GLY A 94 -4.82 8.80 3.79
N TYR A 95 -5.84 8.71 2.93
CA TYR A 95 -7.11 9.40 3.14
C TYR A 95 -7.97 8.69 4.20
N ILE A 96 -8.39 9.44 5.21
CA ILE A 96 -9.33 9.01 6.25
C ILE A 96 -10.49 9.99 6.29
N SER A 97 -11.69 9.50 5.98
CA SER A 97 -12.88 10.35 5.95
C SER A 97 -13.24 10.91 7.32
N SER A 98 -13.71 12.15 7.34
CA SER A 98 -14.39 12.72 8.53
C SER A 98 -15.79 12.15 8.75
N ALA A 99 -16.37 11.50 7.75
CA ALA A 99 -17.67 10.83 7.84
C ALA A 99 -17.49 9.37 8.29
N VAL A 100 -18.33 8.94 9.24
CA VAL A 100 -18.38 7.56 9.72
C VAL A 100 -19.77 7.00 9.43
N SER A 101 -19.84 5.78 8.89
CA SER A 101 -21.12 5.12 8.63
C SER A 101 -21.81 4.77 9.94
N ASN A 102 -23.14 4.72 9.92
CA ASN A 102 -23.89 4.14 11.03
C ASN A 102 -23.72 2.61 11.10
N GLY A 103 -24.34 1.96 12.10
CA GLY A 103 -24.26 0.50 12.27
C GLY A 103 -24.85 -0.34 11.13
N ALA A 104 -25.55 0.28 10.17
CA ALA A 104 -26.04 -0.37 8.95
C ALA A 104 -25.15 -0.09 7.73
N GLY A 105 -24.00 0.57 7.90
CA GLY A 105 -23.09 0.93 6.80
C GLY A 105 -23.54 2.13 5.98
N ILE A 106 -24.51 2.91 6.45
CA ILE A 106 -25.03 4.08 5.73
C ILE A 106 -24.35 5.35 6.25
N PHE A 107 -23.80 6.15 5.34
CA PHE A 107 -23.24 7.47 5.66
C PHE A 107 -24.32 8.54 5.55
N LEU A 108 -24.26 9.55 6.43
CA LEU A 108 -25.10 10.75 6.30
C LEU A 108 -24.65 11.60 5.09
N SER A 109 -23.34 11.69 4.89
CA SER A 109 -22.70 12.27 3.71
C SER A 109 -21.64 11.28 3.24
N ASN A 110 -21.77 10.78 2.01
CA ASN A 110 -20.86 9.77 1.49
C ASN A 110 -19.46 10.35 1.28
N PRO A 111 -18.40 9.68 1.76
CA PRO A 111 -17.05 10.02 1.35
C PRO A 111 -16.84 9.73 -0.13
N TYR A 112 -16.04 10.56 -0.80
CA TYR A 112 -15.73 10.41 -2.21
C TYR A 112 -14.29 10.83 -2.53
N ILE A 113 -13.77 10.24 -3.60
CA ILE A 113 -12.56 10.64 -4.31
C ILE A 113 -12.99 10.81 -5.76
N ASP A 114 -13.09 12.06 -6.20
CA ASP A 114 -13.42 12.39 -7.58
C ASP A 114 -12.13 12.54 -8.38
N VAL A 115 -12.06 11.84 -9.50
CA VAL A 115 -10.97 11.96 -10.47
C VAL A 115 -11.53 12.54 -11.76
N SER A 116 -11.04 13.70 -12.14
CA SER A 116 -11.47 14.43 -13.33
C SER A 116 -10.31 14.56 -14.30
N PHE A 117 -10.59 14.58 -15.60
CA PHE A 117 -9.60 14.77 -16.65
C PHE A 117 -10.01 15.97 -17.50
N SER A 118 -9.06 16.79 -17.92
CA SER A 118 -9.35 17.94 -18.78
C SER A 118 -9.57 17.53 -20.23
N THR A 119 -9.07 16.35 -20.62
CA THR A 119 -9.21 15.80 -21.96
C THR A 119 -9.84 14.40 -21.94
N LEU A 120 -10.34 13.96 -23.11
CA LEU A 120 -10.91 12.62 -23.24
C LEU A 120 -9.78 11.58 -23.25
N HIS A 121 -9.75 10.73 -22.23
CA HIS A 121 -8.86 9.57 -22.16
C HIS A 121 -9.61 8.28 -22.44
N SER A 122 -9.05 7.43 -23.30
CA SER A 122 -9.56 6.08 -23.54
C SER A 122 -8.84 5.09 -22.63
N MET A 123 -9.56 4.56 -21.65
CA MET A 123 -9.01 3.64 -20.66
C MET A 123 -9.79 2.32 -20.66
N VAL A 124 -9.05 1.20 -20.63
CA VAL A 124 -9.64 -0.16 -20.62
C VAL A 124 -10.22 -0.51 -19.24
N GLY A 125 -9.78 0.19 -18.19
CA GLY A 125 -10.28 0.03 -16.83
C GLY A 125 -9.56 0.93 -15.83
N ILE A 126 -9.97 0.81 -14.57
CA ILE A 126 -9.38 1.48 -13.41
C ILE A 126 -8.82 0.41 -12.49
N THR A 127 -7.57 0.60 -12.03
CA THR A 127 -6.95 -0.27 -11.04
C THR A 127 -6.94 0.46 -9.71
N LEU A 128 -7.56 -0.13 -8.69
CA LEU A 128 -7.48 0.34 -7.31
C LEU A 128 -6.59 -0.62 -6.54
N GLN A 129 -5.53 -0.09 -5.92
CA GLN A 129 -4.66 -0.85 -5.04
C GLN A 129 -4.97 -0.50 -3.60
N PHE A 130 -5.48 -1.49 -2.87
CA PHE A 130 -5.66 -1.40 -1.43
C PHE A 130 -4.37 -1.82 -0.74
N ASP A 131 -4.13 -1.25 0.44
CA ASP A 131 -2.99 -1.63 1.26
C ASP A 131 -3.06 -3.13 1.64
N THR A 132 -1.90 -3.73 1.81
CA THR A 132 -1.69 -5.10 2.26
C THR A 132 -1.38 -5.20 3.77
N VAL A 133 -1.30 -4.05 4.47
CA VAL A 133 -1.09 -4.01 5.92
C VAL A 133 -2.25 -4.73 6.64
N THR A 134 -1.95 -5.94 7.12
CA THR A 134 -2.77 -6.78 8.01
C THR A 134 -2.18 -6.82 9.42
#